data_AF-A0A0B4EDP5-F1
#
_entry.id   AF-A0A0B4EDP5-F1
#
_cell.length_a   1.000
_cell.length_b   1.000
_cell.length_c   1.000
_cell.angle_alpha   90.00
_cell.angle_beta   90.00
_cell.angle_gamma   90.00
#
_symmetry.space_group_name_H-M   'P 1'
#
loop_
_entity.id
_entity.type
_entity.pdbx_description
1 polymer ?
#
loop_
_entity_poly.entity_id
_entity_poly.type
_entity_poly.pdbx_seq_one_letter_code
_entity_poly.pdbx_strand_id
1 'polypeptide(L)'
;MNRVCLGAERERIAQESGHRIHEGFERIDETIALSAMYAANHLSGMAAIACMTSTGYTPLIASRIRSGLPIIGLAHNPVAQRRMALYRGVISLPFDTSGMSAEELNDRALERVVAHGVASVGDFV
;
A
#
# COMPACT_ATOMS: atom_id res chain seq x y z
N MET A 1 -13.94 -17.11 9.67
CA MET A 1 -12.53 -16.84 9.30
C MET A 1 -12.14 -15.38 9.49
N ASN A 2 -12.82 -14.40 8.85
CA ASN A 2 -12.51 -12.95 8.95
C ASN A 2 -12.22 -12.43 10.38
N ARG A 3 -13.17 -12.61 11.33
CA ARG A 3 -13.01 -12.15 12.72
C ARG A 3 -11.76 -12.69 13.43
N VAL A 4 -11.33 -13.92 13.10
CA VAL A 4 -10.15 -14.54 13.71
C VAL A 4 -8.87 -13.90 13.18
N CYS A 5 -8.79 -13.63 11.87
CA CYS A 5 -7.67 -12.90 11.28
C CYS A 5 -7.54 -11.50 11.90
N LEU A 6 -8.65 -10.75 11.99
CA LEU A 6 -8.66 -9.41 12.59
C LEU A 6 -8.22 -9.41 14.07
N GLY A 7 -8.50 -10.48 14.81
CA GLY A 7 -8.01 -10.65 16.17
C GLY A 7 -6.50 -10.88 16.20
N ALA A 8 -6.01 -11.81 15.38
CA ALA A 8 -4.59 -12.17 15.31
C ALA A 8 -3.70 -11.02 14.79
N GLU A 9 -4.22 -10.17 13.89
CA GLU A 9 -3.49 -9.03 13.31
C GLU A 9 -3.25 -7.88 14.31
N ARG A 10 -3.90 -7.90 15.47
CA ARG A 10 -3.66 -6.93 16.56
C ARG A 10 -2.39 -7.25 17.36
N GLU A 11 -1.85 -8.46 17.23
CA GLU A 11 -0.64 -8.85 17.93
C GLU A 11 0.56 -8.07 17.40
N ARG A 12 1.39 -7.56 18.31
CA ARG A 12 2.56 -6.73 17.99
C ARG A 12 3.49 -7.38 16.96
N ILE A 13 3.71 -8.68 17.10
CA ILE A 13 4.57 -9.45 16.19
C ILE A 13 4.04 -9.46 14.74
N ALA A 14 2.74 -9.28 14.53
CA ALA A 14 2.12 -9.22 13.20
C ALA A 14 2.32 -7.85 12.53
N GLN A 15 2.60 -6.80 13.32
CA GLN A 15 2.70 -5.41 12.88
C GLN A 15 4.15 -4.93 12.72
N GLU A 16 5.10 -5.55 13.42
CA GLU A 16 6.52 -5.15 13.38
C GLU A 16 7.32 -5.93 12.34
N SER A 17 8.26 -5.25 11.68
CA SER A 17 9.19 -5.81 10.70
C SER A 17 10.63 -5.46 11.11
N GLY A 18 11.59 -6.31 10.72
CA GLY A 18 13.03 -5.95 10.74
C GLY A 18 13.48 -5.19 9.50
N HIS A 19 12.53 -4.81 8.62
CA HIS A 19 12.69 -4.00 7.40
C HIS A 19 13.79 -4.44 6.42
N ARG A 20 14.28 -5.68 6.53
CA ARG A 20 15.31 -6.24 5.64
C ARG A 20 16.56 -5.35 5.53
N ILE A 21 16.93 -4.70 6.63
CA ILE A 21 17.99 -3.67 6.72
C ILE A 21 19.38 -4.17 6.24
N HIS A 22 19.58 -5.47 6.08
CA HIS A 22 20.86 -6.08 5.70
C HIS A 22 20.85 -6.82 4.35
N GLU A 23 19.79 -6.67 3.55
CA GLU A 23 19.70 -7.28 2.21
C GLU A 23 19.99 -6.24 1.12
N GLY A 24 20.74 -6.63 0.08
CA GLY A 24 20.91 -5.81 -1.12
C GLY A 24 19.70 -5.95 -2.05
N PHE A 25 19.34 -4.86 -2.76
CA PHE A 25 18.23 -4.85 -3.72
C PHE A 25 18.72 -4.65 -5.14
N GLU A 26 18.15 -5.41 -6.08
CA GLU A 26 18.55 -5.37 -7.50
C GLU A 26 17.66 -4.48 -8.36
N ARG A 27 16.43 -4.20 -7.92
CA ARG A 27 15.44 -3.44 -8.69
C ARG A 27 15.06 -2.12 -8.03
N ILE A 28 14.93 -1.07 -8.84
CA ILE A 28 14.56 0.27 -8.38
C ILE A 28 13.15 0.28 -7.75
N ASP A 29 12.18 -0.39 -8.38
CA ASP A 29 10.80 -0.44 -7.89
C ASP A 29 10.66 -1.19 -6.56
N GLU A 30 11.49 -2.22 -6.33
CA GLU A 30 11.61 -2.88 -5.02
C GLU A 30 12.20 -1.92 -3.98
N THR A 31 13.30 -1.23 -4.28
CA THR A 31 13.91 -0.25 -3.36
C THR A 31 12.96 0.87 -2.97
N ILE A 32 12.17 1.40 -3.91
CA ILE A 32 11.17 2.45 -3.62
C ILE A 32 10.08 1.91 -2.70
N ALA A 33 9.54 0.71 -2.98
CA ALA A 33 8.50 0.11 -2.14
C ALA A 33 8.98 -0.11 -0.70
N LEU A 34 10.21 -0.62 -0.53
CA LEU A 34 10.79 -0.85 0.80
C LEU A 34 11.08 0.46 1.54
N SER A 35 11.56 1.48 0.84
CA SER A 35 11.78 2.81 1.41
C SER A 35 10.47 3.46 1.88
N ALA A 36 9.41 3.37 1.07
CA ALA A 36 8.08 3.86 1.43
C ALA A 36 7.51 3.12 2.65
N MET A 37 7.67 1.80 2.72
CA MET A 37 7.24 1.02 3.88
C MET A 37 8.04 1.35 5.14
N TYR A 38 9.34 1.62 5.02
CA TYR A 38 10.16 2.08 6.14
C TYR A 38 9.66 3.42 6.66
N ALA A 39 9.44 4.40 5.77
CA ALA A 39 8.90 5.70 6.15
C ALA A 39 7.52 5.57 6.81
N ALA A 40 6.61 4.80 6.22
CA ALA A 40 5.26 4.61 6.73
C ALA A 40 5.23 3.99 8.13
N ASN A 41 6.12 3.03 8.41
CA ASN A 41 6.18 2.36 9.72
C ASN A 41 6.83 3.22 10.82
N HIS A 42 7.61 4.24 10.48
CA HIS A 42 8.37 5.04 11.45
C HIS A 42 7.91 6.49 11.56
N LEU A 43 7.16 7.00 10.57
CA LEU A 43 6.59 8.34 10.62
C LEU A 43 5.25 8.32 11.37
N SER A 44 5.14 9.12 12.43
CA SER A 44 3.90 9.26 13.19
C SER A 44 2.81 9.92 12.36
N GLY A 45 1.58 9.41 12.45
CA GLY A 45 0.41 9.99 11.80
C GLY A 45 0.13 9.50 10.38
N MET A 46 0.85 8.48 9.90
CA MET A 46 0.53 7.80 8.64
C MET A 46 -0.76 7.00 8.78
N ALA A 47 -1.68 7.16 7.84
CA ALA A 47 -2.95 6.44 7.80
C ALA A 47 -2.92 5.25 6.82
N ALA A 48 -2.11 5.34 5.77
CA ALA A 48 -2.08 4.36 4.68
C ALA A 48 -0.77 4.44 3.88
N ILE A 49 -0.58 3.48 2.96
CA ILE A 49 0.40 3.58 1.87
C ILE A 49 -0.34 3.42 0.53
N ALA A 50 -0.27 4.40 -0.37
CA ALA A 50 -0.84 4.28 -1.71
C ALA A 50 0.21 3.86 -2.76
N CYS A 51 -0.07 2.78 -3.49
CA CYS A 51 0.80 2.22 -4.52
C CYS A 51 0.10 2.27 -5.89
N MET A 52 0.50 3.21 -6.74
CA MET A 52 0.08 3.23 -8.15
C MET A 52 0.91 2.23 -8.96
N THR A 53 0.25 1.31 -9.66
CA THR A 53 0.92 0.19 -10.33
C THR A 53 0.16 -0.30 -11.55
N SER A 54 0.90 -0.68 -12.60
CA SER A 54 0.34 -1.32 -13.80
C SER A 54 0.23 -2.85 -13.67
N THR A 55 1.05 -3.46 -12.81
CA THR A 55 1.22 -4.93 -12.72
C THR A 55 0.88 -5.53 -11.37
N GLY A 56 0.82 -4.70 -10.31
CA GLY A 56 0.71 -5.15 -8.93
C GLY A 56 2.05 -5.40 -8.24
N TYR A 57 3.19 -5.19 -8.89
CA TYR A 57 4.50 -5.53 -8.31
C TYR A 57 4.85 -4.69 -7.07
N THR A 58 4.66 -3.38 -7.12
CA THR A 58 4.93 -2.49 -5.97
C THR A 58 4.16 -2.88 -4.70
N PRO A 59 2.82 -3.06 -4.72
CA PRO A 59 2.09 -3.50 -3.54
C PRO A 59 2.42 -4.95 -3.14
N LEU A 60 2.85 -5.82 -4.07
CA LEU A 60 3.38 -7.14 -3.71
C LEU A 60 4.63 -7.01 -2.83
N ILE A 61 5.59 -6.17 -3.22
CA ILE A 61 6.80 -5.93 -2.42
C ILE A 61 6.44 -5.27 -1.09
N ALA A 62 5.61 -4.23 -1.12
CA ALA A 62 5.17 -3.53 0.10
C ALA A 62 4.52 -4.50 1.11
N SER A 63 3.64 -5.40 0.64
CA SER A 63 2.93 -6.37 1.49
C SER A 63 3.83 -7.41 2.18
N ARG A 64 5.10 -7.55 1.74
CA ARG A 64 6.10 -8.42 2.39
C ARG A 64 6.67 -7.79 3.66
N ILE A 65 6.55 -6.48 3.82
CA ILE A 65 6.92 -5.79 5.05
C ILE A 65 5.72 -5.78 5.99
N ARG A 66 5.91 -6.29 7.20
CA ARG A 66 4.87 -6.23 8.24
C ARG A 66 4.60 -4.78 8.61
N SER A 67 3.33 -4.41 8.59
CA SER A 67 2.82 -3.10 8.98
C SER A 67 1.40 -3.28 9.51
N GLY A 68 0.99 -2.41 10.43
CA GLY A 68 -0.41 -2.24 10.81
C GLY A 68 -1.20 -1.34 9.86
N LEU A 69 -0.52 -0.67 8.92
CA LEU A 69 -1.14 0.25 7.97
C LEU A 69 -1.70 -0.50 6.76
N PRO A 70 -2.87 -0.08 6.24
CA PRO A 70 -3.40 -0.59 4.99
C PRO A 70 -2.56 -0.15 3.79
N ILE A 71 -2.36 -1.05 2.84
CA ILE A 71 -1.69 -0.76 1.56
C ILE A 71 -2.77 -0.67 0.47
N ILE A 72 -2.81 0.42 -0.28
CA ILE A 72 -3.82 0.65 -1.31
C ILE A 72 -3.15 0.44 -2.66
N GLY A 73 -3.54 -0.63 -3.35
CA GLY A 73 -3.08 -0.92 -4.71
C GLY A 73 -3.98 -0.25 -5.75
N LEU A 74 -3.50 0.82 -6.39
CA LEU A 74 -4.20 1.57 -7.42
C LEU A 74 -3.77 1.07 -8.80
N ALA A 75 -4.70 0.47 -9.56
CA ALA A 75 -4.40 -0.04 -10.90
C ALA A 75 -5.58 0.12 -11.85
N HIS A 76 -5.29 0.42 -13.13
CA HIS A 76 -6.31 0.43 -14.19
C HIS A 76 -6.65 -0.99 -14.66
N ASN A 77 -5.66 -1.90 -14.64
CA ASN A 77 -5.80 -3.25 -15.21
C ASN A 77 -6.54 -4.22 -14.24
N PRO A 78 -7.67 -4.82 -14.66
CA PRO A 78 -8.39 -5.80 -13.84
C PRO A 78 -7.56 -7.05 -13.45
N VAL A 79 -6.58 -7.44 -14.26
CA VAL A 79 -5.67 -8.55 -13.92
C VAL A 79 -4.79 -8.18 -12.74
N ALA A 80 -4.22 -6.97 -12.72
CA ALA A 80 -3.44 -6.47 -11.60
C ALA A 80 -4.34 -6.35 -10.34
N GLN A 81 -5.55 -5.82 -10.50
CA GLN A 81 -6.50 -5.69 -9.39
C GLN A 81 -6.83 -7.02 -8.72
N ARG A 82 -7.18 -8.05 -9.51
CA ARG A 82 -7.50 -9.39 -9.00
C ARG A 82 -6.30 -10.04 -8.34
N ARG A 83 -5.10 -9.82 -8.88
CA ARG A 83 -3.86 -10.32 -8.29
C ARG A 83 -3.61 -9.68 -6.92
N MET A 84 -3.78 -8.36 -6.82
CA MET A 84 -3.59 -7.60 -5.58
C MET A 84 -4.61 -7.95 -4.50
N ALA A 85 -5.82 -8.40 -4.86
CA ALA A 85 -6.82 -8.85 -3.90
C ALA A 85 -6.39 -10.08 -3.07
N LEU A 86 -5.31 -10.77 -3.47
CA LEU A 86 -4.73 -11.89 -2.73
C LEU A 86 -3.56 -11.48 -1.83
N TYR A 87 -3.08 -10.24 -1.92
CA TYR A 87 -1.92 -9.79 -1.18
C TYR A 87 -2.33 -9.40 0.24
N ARG A 88 -1.53 -9.82 1.22
CA ARG A 88 -1.78 -9.52 2.64
C ARG A 88 -1.79 -8.00 2.85
N GLY A 89 -2.85 -7.49 3.48
CA GLY A 89 -2.96 -6.08 3.85
C GLY A 89 -3.16 -5.13 2.66
N VAL A 90 -3.38 -5.64 1.44
CA VAL A 90 -3.60 -4.82 0.26
C VAL A 90 -5.09 -4.69 -0.05
N ILE A 91 -5.55 -3.46 -0.18
CA ILE A 91 -6.87 -3.09 -0.71
C ILE A 91 -6.69 -2.68 -2.16
N SER A 92 -7.26 -3.46 -3.08
CA SER A 92 -7.15 -3.26 -4.52
C SER A 92 -8.25 -2.33 -5.03
N LEU A 93 -7.87 -1.17 -5.56
CA LEU A 93 -8.80 -0.14 -6.05
C LEU A 93 -8.60 0.15 -7.54
N PRO A 94 -9.69 0.25 -8.32
CA PRO A 94 -9.61 0.70 -9.70
C PRO A 94 -9.23 2.17 -9.79
N PHE A 95 -8.20 2.44 -10.58
CA PHE A 95 -7.65 3.78 -10.81
C PHE A 95 -7.16 3.90 -12.25
N ASP A 96 -7.92 4.61 -13.07
CA ASP A 96 -7.59 4.90 -14.46
C ASP A 96 -6.97 6.29 -14.58
N THR A 97 -5.76 6.36 -15.13
CA THR A 97 -4.99 7.60 -15.26
C THR A 97 -4.97 8.13 -16.69
N SER A 98 -5.63 7.49 -17.66
CA SER A 98 -5.52 7.83 -19.09
C SER A 98 -5.95 9.26 -19.45
N GLY A 99 -6.78 9.90 -18.63
CA GLY A 99 -7.24 11.28 -18.82
C GLY A 99 -6.69 12.29 -17.81
N MET A 100 -5.69 11.92 -17.00
CA MET A 100 -5.18 12.76 -15.92
C MET A 100 -3.86 13.42 -16.32
N SER A 101 -3.68 14.68 -15.92
CA SER A 101 -2.36 15.30 -15.92
C SER A 101 -1.49 14.75 -14.79
N ALA A 102 -0.17 14.98 -14.88
CA ALA A 102 0.75 14.59 -13.82
C ALA A 102 0.48 15.35 -12.49
N GLU A 103 -0.04 16.58 -12.58
CA GLU A 103 -0.34 17.43 -11.43
C GLU A 103 -1.56 16.91 -10.66
N GLU A 104 -2.58 16.42 -11.37
CA GLU A 104 -3.82 15.93 -10.74
C GLU A 104 -3.68 14.51 -10.17
N LEU A 105 -2.68 13.75 -10.61
CA LEU A 105 -2.60 12.31 -10.38
C LEU A 105 -2.56 11.93 -8.89
N ASN A 106 -1.82 12.69 -8.09
CA ASN A 106 -1.75 12.47 -6.64
C ASN A 106 -3.05 12.85 -5.93
N ASP A 107 -3.64 13.99 -6.28
CA ASP A 107 -4.90 14.46 -5.69
C ASP A 107 -6.03 13.47 -5.99
N ARG A 108 -6.12 12.99 -7.23
CA ARG A 108 -7.08 11.95 -7.63
C ARG A 108 -6.83 10.63 -6.90
N ALA A 109 -5.59 10.23 -6.68
CA ALA A 109 -5.28 9.03 -5.91
C ALA A 109 -5.77 9.18 -4.46
N LEU A 110 -5.49 10.32 -3.81
CA LEU A 110 -5.95 10.62 -2.44
C LEU A 110 -7.47 10.67 -2.34
N GLU A 111 -8.17 11.30 -3.29
CA GLU A 111 -9.63 11.29 -3.38
C GLU A 111 -10.18 9.86 -3.35
N ARG A 112 -9.53 8.91 -4.05
CA ARG A 112 -9.97 7.51 -4.08
C ARG A 112 -9.72 6.80 -2.75
N VAL A 113 -8.60 7.08 -2.09
CA VAL A 113 -8.29 6.53 -0.75
C VAL A 113 -9.30 7.03 0.29
N VAL A 114 -9.59 8.33 0.28
CA VAL A 114 -10.57 8.96 1.18
C VAL A 114 -11.99 8.49 0.88
N ALA A 115 -12.39 8.42 -0.39
CA ALA A 115 -13.72 7.93 -0.78
C ALA A 115 -13.96 6.46 -0.40
N HIS A 116 -12.89 5.66 -0.26
CA HIS A 116 -12.97 4.28 0.22
C HIS A 116 -13.00 4.18 1.76
N GLY A 117 -12.85 5.31 2.47
CA GLY A 117 -12.87 5.37 3.93
C GLY A 117 -11.60 4.84 4.61
N VAL A 118 -10.49 4.75 3.87
CA VAL A 118 -9.21 4.24 4.41
C VAL A 118 -8.42 5.35 5.10
N ALA A 119 -8.57 6.59 4.63
CA ALA A 119 -7.96 7.78 5.22
C ALA A 119 -9.00 8.93 5.27
N SER A 120 -8.73 9.93 6.09
CA SER A 120 -9.50 11.17 6.21
C SER A 120 -8.74 12.34 5.60
N VAL A 121 -9.45 13.42 5.29
CA VAL A 121 -8.82 14.67 4.84
C VAL A 121 -7.87 15.18 5.93
N GLY A 122 -6.61 15.38 5.57
CA GLY A 122 -5.55 15.82 6.48
C GLY A 122 -4.65 14.70 7.02
N ASP A 123 -4.99 13.43 6.76
CA ASP A 123 -4.11 12.30 7.10
C ASP A 123 -2.90 12.24 6.16
N PHE A 124 -1.78 11.71 6.65
CA PHE A 124 -0.62 11.40 5.82
C PHE A 124 -0.77 10.02 5.16
N VAL A 125 -0.48 9.93 3.86
CA VAL A 125 -0.61 8.73 3.02
C VAL A 125 0.61 8.60 2.10
#